data_AF-A0A377Q5X3-F1
#
_entry.id   AF-A0A377Q5X3-F1
#
_cell.length_a   1.000
_cell.length_b   1.000
_cell.length_c   1.000
_cell.angle_alpha   90.00
_cell.angle_beta   90.00
_cell.angle_gamma   90.00
#
_symmetry.space_group_name_H-M   'P 1'
#
loop_
_entity.id
_entity.type
_entity.pdbx_description
1 polymer ?
#
loop_
_entity_poly.entity_id
_entity_poly.type
_entity_poly.pdbx_seq_one_letter_code
_entity_poly.pdbx_strand_id
1 'polypeptide(L)'
;MIKFSGNQPGTGGLVTFKDSNWLMSVVLPHQPHFANQPEDVQVFWGYALSPDRVGNFVAKPMADCNGKEILRELCGHLRFDLDTVQTANCIPCRMPYITSMFMPRQLCDRPLPVPAASKNLAFISQFVEIPEDVVFTVEYSVRVAQLAVYQLLKINLEVLPITAHDKSVKVQFEALLKALK
;
A
#
# COMPACT_ATOMS: atom_id res chain seq x y z
N MET A 1 13.86 -13.17 -9.43
CA MET A 1 13.56 -11.82 -8.90
C MET A 1 14.78 -11.09 -8.39
N ILE A 2 15.47 -11.58 -7.33
CA ILE A 2 16.67 -10.92 -6.76
C ILE A 2 17.74 -10.63 -7.84
N LYS A 3 18.05 -11.62 -8.69
CA LYS A 3 19.02 -11.48 -9.79
C LYS A 3 18.68 -10.39 -10.81
N PHE A 4 17.40 -10.00 -10.92
CA PHE A 4 16.94 -8.99 -11.88
C PHE A 4 16.81 -7.61 -11.24
N SER A 5 16.20 -7.53 -10.05
CA SER A 5 15.93 -6.24 -9.41
C SER A 5 17.13 -5.67 -8.66
N GLY A 6 18.13 -6.50 -8.31
CA GLY A 6 19.18 -6.13 -7.36
C GLY A 6 18.68 -5.89 -5.93
N ASN A 7 17.36 -6.02 -5.69
CA ASN A 7 16.75 -5.85 -4.38
C ASN A 7 16.80 -7.16 -3.61
N GLN A 8 17.51 -7.16 -2.48
CA GLN A 8 17.45 -8.29 -1.57
C GLN A 8 16.07 -8.36 -0.89
N PRO A 9 15.58 -9.57 -0.55
CA PRO A 9 14.30 -9.72 0.12
C PRO A 9 14.25 -8.92 1.42
N GLY A 10 13.22 -8.09 1.58
CA GLY A 10 13.00 -7.29 2.78
C GLY A 10 13.89 -6.04 2.94
N THR A 11 14.84 -5.80 2.03
CA THR A 11 15.71 -4.61 2.10
C THR A 11 15.30 -3.50 1.13
N GLY A 12 14.56 -3.84 0.08
CA GLY A 12 14.11 -2.91 -0.95
C GLY A 12 12.61 -2.63 -0.89
N GLY A 13 12.21 -1.46 -1.41
CA GLY A 13 10.81 -1.17 -1.71
C GLY A 13 10.31 -1.91 -2.95
N LEU A 14 9.15 -1.49 -3.45
CA LEU A 14 8.62 -2.01 -4.72
C LEU A 14 9.54 -1.68 -5.91
N VAL A 15 9.52 -2.57 -6.90
CA VAL A 15 10.08 -2.37 -8.23
C VAL A 15 8.93 -2.07 -9.18
N THR A 16 8.95 -0.91 -9.82
CA THR A 16 7.90 -0.47 -10.76
C THR A 16 8.37 -0.61 -12.20
N PHE A 17 7.57 -1.28 -13.03
CA PHE A 17 7.77 -1.35 -14.48
C PHE A 17 7.13 -0.14 -15.14
N LYS A 18 7.89 0.96 -15.27
CA LYS A 18 7.37 2.27 -15.72
C LYS A 18 6.72 2.23 -17.12
N ASP A 19 7.20 1.36 -18.00
CA ASP A 19 6.71 1.22 -19.37
C ASP A 19 5.65 0.11 -19.52
N SER A 20 5.20 -0.47 -18.40
CA SER A 20 4.09 -1.43 -18.40
C SER A 20 2.77 -0.73 -18.66
N ASN A 21 1.96 -1.28 -19.58
CA ASN A 21 0.60 -0.78 -19.84
C ASN A 21 -0.28 -0.84 -18.59
N TRP A 22 -0.06 -1.82 -17.71
CA TRP A 22 -0.79 -1.96 -16.45
C TRP A 22 -0.25 -1.03 -15.36
N LEU A 23 0.93 -0.42 -15.56
CA LEU A 23 1.72 0.23 -14.51
C LEU A 23 1.92 -0.73 -13.33
N MET A 24 2.49 -1.90 -13.66
CA MET A 24 2.72 -2.99 -12.72
C MET A 24 3.90 -2.68 -11.78
N SER A 25 3.76 -3.10 -10.53
CA SER A 25 4.84 -3.10 -9.54
C SER A 25 4.86 -4.40 -8.77
N VAL A 26 6.06 -4.82 -8.33
CA VAL A 26 6.27 -6.01 -7.52
C VAL A 26 7.16 -5.73 -6.33
N VAL A 27 6.95 -6.43 -5.22
CA VAL A 27 7.75 -6.34 -4.00
C VAL A 27 8.17 -7.73 -3.54
N LEU A 28 9.41 -7.82 -3.08
CA LEU A 28 9.95 -9.03 -2.46
C LEU A 28 10.10 -8.78 -0.96
N PRO A 29 9.13 -9.22 -0.14
CA PRO A 29 9.26 -9.10 1.29
C PRO A 29 10.40 -10.01 1.81
N HIS A 30 10.80 -9.79 3.06
CA HIS A 30 11.70 -10.70 3.77
C HIS A 30 11.15 -12.13 3.70
N GLN A 31 12.04 -13.12 3.54
CA GLN A 31 11.69 -14.53 3.49
C GLN A 31 12.20 -15.25 4.75
N PRO A 32 11.41 -16.14 5.38
CA PRO A 32 10.01 -16.39 5.07
C PRO A 32 9.13 -15.17 5.39
N HIS A 33 8.07 -14.97 4.60
CA HIS A 33 7.09 -13.91 4.84
C HIS A 33 5.97 -14.36 5.78
N PHE A 34 5.59 -15.63 5.70
CA PHE A 34 4.59 -16.24 6.59
C PHE A 34 5.25 -17.16 7.61
N ALA A 35 4.69 -17.24 8.82
CA ALA A 35 5.25 -18.03 9.93
C ALA A 35 5.44 -19.52 9.59
N ASN A 36 4.54 -20.10 8.78
CA ASN A 36 4.58 -21.51 8.36
C ASN A 36 4.93 -21.67 6.87
N GLN A 37 5.65 -20.71 6.28
CA GLN A 37 6.09 -20.80 4.90
C GLN A 37 7.17 -21.91 4.78
N PRO A 38 7.00 -22.92 3.90
CA PRO A 38 8.02 -23.93 3.67
C PRO A 38 9.36 -23.31 3.22
N GLU A 39 10.48 -23.91 3.61
CA GLU A 39 11.83 -23.37 3.34
C GLU A 39 12.16 -23.26 1.84
N ASP A 40 11.56 -24.12 1.02
CA ASP A 40 11.73 -24.17 -0.44
C ASP A 40 10.75 -23.27 -1.21
N VAL A 41 9.82 -22.61 -0.50
CA VAL A 41 8.83 -21.71 -1.10
C VAL A 41 9.24 -20.26 -0.91
N GLN A 42 9.15 -19.47 -1.99
CA GLN A 42 9.31 -18.01 -1.94
C GLN A 42 7.99 -17.31 -2.26
N VAL A 43 7.71 -16.23 -1.53
CA VAL A 43 6.51 -15.40 -1.71
C VAL A 43 6.92 -14.01 -2.15
N PHE A 44 6.22 -13.48 -3.15
CA PHE A 44 6.30 -12.07 -3.52
C PHE A 44 4.90 -11.54 -3.80
N TRP A 45 4.75 -10.22 -3.80
CA TRP A 45 3.49 -9.56 -4.05
C TRP A 45 3.63 -8.59 -5.23
N GLY A 46 2.54 -8.31 -5.91
CA GLY A 46 2.50 -7.32 -6.97
C GLY A 46 1.10 -6.76 -7.15
N TYR A 47 1.04 -5.61 -7.80
CA TYR A 47 -0.21 -4.92 -8.15
C TYR A 47 -0.03 -4.13 -9.43
N ALA A 48 -1.12 -3.57 -9.93
CA ALA A 48 -1.10 -2.65 -11.05
C ALA A 48 -2.09 -1.51 -10.83
N LEU A 49 -1.76 -0.33 -11.37
CA LEU A 49 -2.59 0.88 -11.24
C LEU A 49 -3.54 1.12 -12.42
N SER A 50 -3.40 0.35 -13.50
CA SER A 50 -4.27 0.44 -14.68
C SER A 50 -4.79 -0.95 -15.09
N PRO A 51 -5.59 -1.61 -14.24
CA PRO A 51 -6.00 -3.00 -14.46
C PRO A 51 -6.93 -3.20 -15.66
N ASP A 52 -7.59 -2.13 -16.14
CA ASP A 52 -8.50 -2.18 -17.29
C ASP A 52 -7.77 -2.06 -18.64
N ARG A 53 -6.46 -1.79 -18.65
CA ARG A 53 -5.67 -1.69 -19.89
C ARG A 53 -5.21 -3.06 -20.37
N VAL A 54 -5.12 -3.24 -21.69
CA VAL A 54 -4.54 -4.44 -22.30
C VAL A 54 -3.03 -4.52 -21.98
N GLY A 55 -2.57 -5.71 -21.57
CA GLY A 55 -1.17 -5.96 -21.22
C GLY A 55 -0.20 -5.88 -22.41
N ASN A 56 1.10 -5.90 -22.11
CA ASN A 56 2.16 -5.86 -23.11
C ASN A 56 2.44 -7.25 -23.71
N PHE A 57 2.33 -8.31 -22.89
CA PHE A 57 2.63 -9.70 -23.26
C PHE A 57 1.41 -10.62 -23.14
N VAL A 58 0.35 -10.13 -22.50
CA VAL A 58 -0.99 -10.73 -22.49
C VAL A 58 -2.00 -9.75 -23.11
N ALA A 59 -2.63 -10.16 -24.20
CA ALA A 59 -3.61 -9.35 -24.94
C ALA A 59 -4.99 -9.27 -24.26
N LYS A 60 -5.02 -9.02 -22.95
CA LYS A 60 -6.23 -8.83 -22.13
C LYS A 60 -6.03 -7.75 -21.07
N PRO A 61 -7.12 -7.09 -20.62
CA PRO A 61 -7.11 -6.35 -19.37
C PRO A 61 -6.64 -7.22 -18.20
N MET A 62 -5.84 -6.68 -17.29
CA MET A 62 -5.42 -7.39 -16.07
C MET A 62 -6.64 -7.87 -15.27
N ALA A 63 -7.72 -7.08 -15.24
CA ALA A 63 -8.95 -7.40 -14.55
C ALA A 63 -9.60 -8.72 -15.03
N ASP A 64 -9.30 -9.15 -16.26
CA ASP A 64 -9.81 -10.37 -16.89
C ASP A 64 -8.76 -11.49 -16.96
N CYS A 65 -7.60 -11.29 -16.31
CA CYS A 65 -6.51 -12.26 -16.27
C CYS A 65 -6.62 -13.19 -15.06
N ASN A 66 -6.32 -14.46 -15.27
CA ASN A 66 -6.01 -15.39 -14.17
C ASN A 66 -4.56 -15.23 -13.69
N GLY A 67 -4.19 -15.92 -12.62
CA GLY A 67 -2.84 -15.84 -12.05
C GLY A 67 -1.71 -16.25 -13.01
N LYS A 68 -1.93 -17.27 -13.85
CA LYS A 68 -0.95 -17.71 -14.85
C LYS A 68 -0.68 -16.64 -15.90
N GLU A 69 -1.71 -15.92 -16.32
CA GLU A 69 -1.60 -14.82 -17.27
C GLU A 69 -0.90 -13.60 -16.65
N ILE A 70 -1.17 -13.29 -15.38
CA ILE A 70 -0.45 -12.23 -14.66
C ILE A 70 1.05 -12.57 -14.54
N LEU A 71 1.38 -13.83 -14.21
CA LEU A 71 2.78 -14.28 -14.19
C LEU A 71 3.43 -14.22 -15.57
N ARG A 72 2.71 -14.56 -16.64
CA ARG A 72 3.20 -14.43 -18.01
C ARG A 72 3.53 -12.99 -18.37
N GLU A 73 2.66 -12.04 -18.02
CA GLU A 73 2.92 -10.61 -18.21
C GLU A 73 4.19 -10.19 -17.45
N LEU A 74 4.30 -10.57 -16.18
CA LEU A 74 5.46 -10.27 -15.34
C LEU A 74 6.75 -10.86 -15.92
N CYS A 75 6.74 -12.13 -16.33
CA CYS A 75 7.88 -12.78 -16.99
C CYS A 75 8.31 -12.03 -18.26
N GLY A 76 7.36 -11.52 -19.04
CA GLY A 76 7.65 -10.69 -20.21
C GLY A 76 8.43 -9.42 -19.85
N HIS A 77 7.99 -8.69 -18.83
CA HIS A 77 8.69 -7.48 -18.34
C HIS A 77 10.08 -7.80 -17.76
N LEU A 78 10.21 -8.95 -17.10
CA LEU A 78 11.47 -9.43 -16.53
C LEU A 78 12.40 -10.09 -17.55
N ARG A 79 11.90 -10.39 -18.76
CA ARG A 79 12.57 -11.24 -19.77
C ARG A 79 12.98 -12.61 -19.23
N PHE A 80 12.09 -13.23 -18.46
CA PHE A 80 12.28 -14.58 -17.93
C PHE A 80 11.51 -15.61 -18.76
N ASP A 81 12.06 -16.81 -18.87
CA ASP A 81 11.34 -17.95 -19.42
C ASP A 81 10.19 -18.34 -18.48
N LEU A 82 9.06 -18.76 -19.07
CA LEU A 82 7.87 -19.16 -18.31
C LEU A 82 8.13 -20.38 -17.41
N ASP A 83 9.11 -21.20 -17.75
CA ASP A 83 9.53 -22.34 -16.93
C ASP A 83 10.00 -21.89 -15.53
N THR A 84 10.51 -20.66 -15.40
CA THR A 84 10.91 -20.04 -14.12
C THR A 84 9.75 -19.97 -13.11
N VAL A 85 8.51 -19.87 -13.61
CA VAL A 85 7.30 -19.74 -12.78
C VAL A 85 6.34 -20.92 -12.97
N GLN A 86 6.81 -22.03 -13.55
CA GLN A 86 5.98 -23.19 -13.85
C GLN A 86 5.33 -23.79 -12.59
N THR A 87 6.05 -23.81 -11.48
CA THR A 87 5.57 -24.33 -10.18
C THR A 87 4.90 -23.25 -9.32
N ALA A 88 4.83 -22.02 -9.81
CA ALA A 88 4.32 -20.89 -9.03
C ALA A 88 2.79 -20.89 -8.97
N ASN A 89 2.26 -20.62 -7.79
CA ASN A 89 0.83 -20.37 -7.59
C ASN A 89 0.58 -18.87 -7.44
N CYS A 90 -0.08 -18.26 -8.43
CA CYS A 90 -0.47 -16.84 -8.37
C CYS A 90 -1.97 -16.73 -8.10
N ILE A 91 -2.31 -16.07 -7.00
CA ILE A 91 -3.69 -15.86 -6.56
C ILE A 91 -4.04 -14.39 -6.84
N PRO A 92 -4.78 -14.07 -7.92
CA PRO A 92 -5.24 -12.72 -8.17
C PRO A 92 -6.30 -12.30 -7.14
N CYS A 93 -6.25 -11.04 -6.73
CA CYS A 93 -7.23 -10.46 -5.81
C CYS A 93 -7.69 -9.10 -6.36
N ARG A 94 -8.99 -8.98 -6.65
CA ARG A 94 -9.60 -7.72 -7.07
C ARG A 94 -10.22 -7.04 -5.86
N MET A 95 -9.81 -5.81 -5.60
CA MET A 95 -10.26 -5.03 -4.45
C MET A 95 -10.87 -3.71 -4.94
N PRO A 96 -12.19 -3.64 -5.16
CA PRO A 96 -12.83 -2.48 -5.78
C PRO A 96 -12.65 -1.17 -4.98
N TYR A 97 -12.42 -1.27 -3.67
CA TYR A 97 -12.29 -0.11 -2.78
C TYR A 97 -10.86 0.10 -2.25
N ILE A 98 -9.83 -0.57 -2.80
CA ILE A 98 -8.47 -0.48 -2.26
C ILE A 98 -7.89 0.94 -2.28
N THR A 99 -8.33 1.79 -3.20
CA THR A 99 -7.93 3.20 -3.32
C THR A 99 -8.97 4.18 -2.77
N SER A 100 -10.08 3.69 -2.18
CA SER A 100 -11.24 4.53 -1.84
C SER A 100 -10.93 5.66 -0.84
N MET A 101 -9.96 5.49 0.05
CA MET A 101 -9.53 6.54 1.00
C MET A 101 -8.85 7.74 0.35
N PHE A 102 -8.43 7.62 -0.92
CA PHE A 102 -7.81 8.69 -1.70
C PHE A 102 -8.79 9.39 -2.65
N MET A 103 -10.06 9.01 -2.65
CA MET A 103 -11.07 9.71 -3.45
C MET A 103 -11.16 11.18 -3.03
N PRO A 104 -11.44 12.10 -3.97
CA PRO A 104 -11.72 13.50 -3.63
C PRO A 104 -12.78 13.60 -2.55
N ARG A 105 -12.54 14.44 -1.55
CA ARG A 105 -13.44 14.61 -0.40
C ARG A 105 -13.50 16.05 0.07
N GLN A 106 -14.58 16.41 0.73
CA GLN A 106 -14.76 17.61 1.54
C GLN A 106 -14.45 17.31 3.01
N LEU A 107 -14.21 18.36 3.81
CA LEU A 107 -13.94 18.23 5.25
C LEU A 107 -15.07 17.54 6.03
N CYS A 108 -16.31 17.63 5.55
CA CYS A 108 -17.48 17.03 6.19
C CYS A 108 -17.77 15.58 5.78
N ASP A 109 -17.04 15.01 4.81
CA ASP A 109 -17.33 13.67 4.29
C ASP A 109 -16.92 12.55 5.26
N ARG A 110 -16.08 12.86 6.25
CA ARG A 110 -15.60 11.93 7.28
C ARG A 110 -16.10 12.37 8.66
N PRO A 111 -16.66 11.45 9.48
CA PRO A 111 -17.06 11.80 10.85
C PRO A 111 -15.84 11.99 11.75
N LEU A 112 -16.00 12.74 12.84
CA LEU A 112 -15.02 12.77 13.93
C LEU A 112 -14.94 11.40 14.63
N PRO A 113 -13.82 11.06 15.31
CA PRO A 113 -13.68 9.79 16.03
C PRO A 113 -14.81 9.58 17.04
N VAL A 114 -15.18 10.65 17.76
CA VAL A 114 -16.37 10.71 18.59
C VAL A 114 -17.14 11.97 18.22
N PRO A 115 -18.30 11.84 17.54
CA PRO A 115 -19.14 13.00 17.22
C PRO A 115 -19.51 13.81 18.46
N ALA A 116 -19.61 15.15 18.33
CA ALA A 116 -19.74 16.06 19.48
C ALA A 116 -20.91 15.75 20.45
N ALA A 117 -22.03 15.26 19.93
CA ALA A 117 -23.20 14.88 20.72
C ALA A 117 -23.20 13.41 21.18
N SER A 118 -22.24 12.62 20.73
CA SER A 118 -22.14 11.19 21.06
C SER A 118 -21.79 10.97 22.53
N LYS A 119 -22.42 9.97 23.14
CA LYS A 119 -22.15 9.55 24.52
C LYS A 119 -21.47 8.18 24.62
N ASN A 120 -21.72 7.31 23.64
CA ASN A 120 -21.31 5.91 23.67
C ASN A 120 -21.02 5.33 22.26
N LEU A 121 -20.95 6.18 21.23
CA LEU A 121 -20.63 5.78 19.87
C LEU A 121 -19.32 6.45 19.42
N ALA A 122 -18.44 5.66 18.82
CA ALA A 122 -17.24 6.13 18.16
C ALA A 122 -17.10 5.48 16.78
N PHE A 123 -16.40 6.17 15.88
CA PHE A 123 -15.96 5.63 14.60
C PHE A 123 -14.46 5.38 14.63
N ILE A 124 -14.05 4.21 14.14
CA ILE A 124 -12.63 3.84 14.01
C ILE A 124 -12.42 3.25 12.62
N SER A 125 -11.75 4.01 11.75
CA SER A 125 -11.35 3.56 10.42
C SER A 125 -10.41 4.59 9.78
N GLN A 126 -9.93 4.28 8.57
CA GLN A 126 -9.24 5.25 7.71
C GLN A 126 -10.18 6.31 7.08
N PHE A 127 -11.50 6.20 7.31
CA PHE A 127 -12.52 7.13 6.84
C PHE A 127 -13.04 8.05 7.97
N VAL A 128 -12.29 8.16 9.07
CA VAL A 128 -12.58 9.06 10.18
C VAL A 128 -11.69 10.29 10.06
N GLU A 129 -12.19 11.46 10.43
CA GLU A 129 -11.45 12.72 10.35
C GLU A 129 -10.55 12.90 11.57
N ILE A 130 -9.24 12.97 11.34
CA ILE A 130 -8.26 13.49 12.29
C ILE A 130 -7.32 14.45 11.56
N PRO A 131 -6.90 15.55 12.21
CA PRO A 131 -6.06 16.56 11.58
C PRO A 131 -4.62 16.05 11.37
N GLU A 132 -3.98 16.54 10.32
CA GLU A 132 -2.52 16.44 10.07
C GLU A 132 -1.94 15.02 9.86
N ASP A 133 -2.74 13.95 10.00
CA ASP A 133 -2.31 12.56 9.76
C ASP A 133 -2.70 12.05 8.36
N VAL A 134 -2.05 10.96 7.92
CA VAL A 134 -2.15 10.41 6.56
C VAL A 134 -2.83 9.03 6.58
N VAL A 135 -3.98 8.93 5.88
CA VAL A 135 -4.69 7.65 5.63
C VAL A 135 -3.83 6.69 4.79
N PHE A 136 -4.25 5.43 4.62
CA PHE A 136 -3.43 4.35 4.03
C PHE A 136 -2.23 3.91 4.91
N THR A 137 -2.16 4.40 6.15
CA THR A 137 -1.19 3.97 7.16
C THR A 137 -1.88 3.20 8.28
N VAL A 138 -1.14 2.28 8.89
CA VAL A 138 -1.60 1.60 10.12
C VAL A 138 -1.71 2.62 11.27
N GLU A 139 -0.75 3.55 11.34
CA GLU A 139 -0.69 4.63 12.34
C GLU A 139 -2.00 5.40 12.44
N TYR A 140 -2.58 5.82 11.31
CA TYR A 140 -3.86 6.54 11.28
C TYR A 140 -4.97 5.79 12.03
N SER A 141 -5.06 4.48 11.81
CA SER A 141 -6.11 3.64 12.42
C SER A 141 -5.89 3.48 13.92
N VAL A 142 -4.64 3.30 14.34
CA VAL A 142 -4.25 3.21 15.76
C VAL A 142 -4.55 4.52 16.48
N ARG A 143 -4.19 5.65 15.87
CA ARG A 143 -4.42 6.99 16.42
C ARG A 143 -5.90 7.31 16.57
N VAL A 144 -6.71 7.03 15.55
CA VAL A 144 -8.18 7.19 15.63
C VAL A 144 -8.73 6.34 16.78
N ALA A 145 -8.30 5.08 16.91
CA ALA A 145 -8.73 4.22 18.00
C ALA A 145 -8.34 4.78 19.37
N GLN A 146 -7.10 5.25 19.53
CA GLN A 146 -6.61 5.84 20.76
C GLN A 146 -7.43 7.08 21.16
N LEU A 147 -7.67 8.00 20.21
CA LEU A 147 -8.49 9.19 20.43
C LEU A 147 -9.91 8.83 20.87
N ALA A 148 -10.55 7.88 20.19
CA ALA A 148 -11.90 7.43 20.52
C ALA A 148 -11.98 6.82 21.93
N VAL A 149 -11.05 5.92 22.27
CA VAL A 149 -10.99 5.28 23.59
C VAL A 149 -10.73 6.32 24.69
N TYR A 150 -9.77 7.22 24.49
CA TYR A 150 -9.42 8.23 25.48
C TYR A 150 -10.60 9.17 25.75
N GLN A 151 -11.30 9.61 24.69
CA GLN A 151 -12.44 10.51 24.82
C GLN A 151 -13.65 9.84 25.50
N LEU A 152 -14.02 8.61 25.09
CA LEU A 152 -15.18 7.92 25.66
C LEU A 152 -14.97 7.47 27.10
N LEU A 153 -13.76 7.01 27.44
CA LEU A 153 -13.42 6.57 28.80
C LEU A 153 -12.90 7.69 29.70
N LYS A 154 -12.82 8.93 29.19
CA LYS A 154 -12.32 10.11 29.91
C LYS A 154 -10.90 9.89 30.48
N ILE A 155 -10.05 9.23 29.70
CA ILE A 155 -8.65 8.99 30.07
C ILE A 155 -7.89 10.32 29.90
N ASN A 156 -7.29 10.81 30.99
CA ASN A 156 -6.53 12.06 31.01
C ASN A 156 -5.06 11.82 30.62
N LEU A 157 -4.84 11.32 29.41
CA LEU A 157 -3.52 11.16 28.81
C LEU A 157 -3.53 11.84 27.44
N GLU A 158 -2.38 12.42 27.05
CA GLU A 158 -2.23 13.02 25.74
C GLU A 158 -1.91 11.95 24.69
N VAL A 159 -2.45 12.13 23.49
CA VAL A 159 -2.05 11.37 22.31
C VAL A 159 -0.81 12.04 21.73
N LEU A 160 0.24 11.26 21.46
CA LEU A 160 1.51 11.77 20.93
C LEU A 160 1.26 12.58 19.65
N PRO A 161 1.67 13.86 19.56
CA PRO A 161 1.41 14.66 18.38
C PRO A 161 2.18 14.14 17.16
N ILE A 162 1.68 14.50 15.98
CA ILE A 162 2.36 14.21 14.72
C ILE A 162 3.59 15.12 14.63
N THR A 163 4.73 14.55 14.26
CA THR A 163 5.97 15.33 14.18
C THR A 163 5.96 16.22 12.94
N ALA A 164 5.89 17.53 13.14
CA ALA A 164 5.83 18.52 12.07
C ALA A 164 7.21 18.76 11.39
N HIS A 165 7.76 17.72 10.78
CA HIS A 165 9.03 17.80 10.04
C HIS A 165 8.97 18.80 8.88
N ASP A 166 7.80 18.98 8.27
CA ASP A 166 7.51 19.95 7.22
C ASP A 166 7.77 21.41 7.64
N LYS A 167 7.74 21.70 8.93
CA LYS A 167 8.02 23.05 9.48
C LYS A 167 9.50 23.26 9.83
N SER A 168 10.35 22.24 9.72
CA SER A 168 11.79 22.35 9.98
C SER A 168 12.50 22.99 8.80
N VAL A 169 13.20 24.11 9.04
CA VAL A 169 14.01 24.82 8.01
C VAL A 169 15.01 23.87 7.34
N LYS A 170 15.65 22.99 8.13
CA LYS A 170 16.57 21.99 7.60
C LYS A 170 15.87 21.05 6.62
N VAL A 171 14.71 20.52 7.01
CA VAL A 171 13.93 19.59 6.16
C VAL A 171 13.43 20.29 4.91
N GLN A 172 12.93 21.52 5.02
CA GLN A 172 12.47 22.32 3.89
C GLN A 172 13.60 22.60 2.89
N PHE A 173 14.80 22.97 3.38
CA PHE A 173 15.96 23.20 2.54
C PHE A 173 16.41 21.91 1.84
N GLU A 174 16.50 20.79 2.58
CA GLU A 174 16.83 19.49 2.00
C GLU A 174 15.78 19.03 0.97
N ALA A 175 14.50 19.30 1.21
CA ALA A 175 13.41 19.00 0.27
C ALA A 175 13.53 19.83 -1.01
N LEU A 176 13.83 21.13 -0.90
CA LEU A 176 14.08 22.00 -2.06
C LEU A 176 15.27 21.50 -2.89
N LEU A 177 16.38 21.19 -2.24
CA LEU A 177 17.56 20.66 -2.92
C LEU A 177 17.28 19.33 -3.65
N LYS A 178 16.42 18.47 -3.09
CA LYS A 178 16.00 17.23 -3.74
C LYS A 178 15.04 17.47 -4.91
N ALA A 179 14.15 18.45 -4.82
CA ALA A 179 13.18 18.76 -5.87
C ALA A 179 13.82 19.36 -7.14
N LEU A 180 15.01 19.95 -7.01
CA LEU A 180 15.77 20.54 -8.13
C LEU A 180 16.75 19.56 -8.81
N LYS A 181 16.87 18.33 -8.30
CA LYS A 181 17.68 17.27 -8.91
C LYS A 181 16.80 16.35 -9.75
#